data_AF-A0A2M6GJ00-F1
#
_entry.id   AF-A0A2M6GJ00-F1
#
_cell.length_a   1.000
_cell.length_b   1.000
_cell.length_c   1.000
_cell.angle_alpha   90.00
_cell.angle_beta   90.00
_cell.angle_gamma   90.00
#
_symmetry.space_group_name_H-M   'P 1'
#
loop_
_entity.id
_entity.type
_entity.pdbx_description
1 polymer ?
#
loop_
_entity_poly.entity_id
_entity_poly.type
_entity_poly.pdbx_seq_one_letter_code
_entity_poly.pdbx_strand_id
1 'polypeptide(L)' 'IYFYSPQIKTDKRVFAKHSFGEWNKYLEATDGALALKYIMTNKKYGYIWTSTATEISKMKFTSKDFSFPENVQVKE' A
#
# COMPACT_ATOMS: atom_id res chain seq x y z
N ILE A 1 -0.34 -12.43 -5.91
CA ILE A 1 1.07 -12.56 -6.38
C ILE A 1 1.70 -11.18 -6.30
N TYR A 2 2.88 -11.06 -5.71
CA TYR A 2 3.59 -9.79 -5.55
C TYR A 2 4.94 -9.83 -6.27
N PHE A 3 5.28 -8.73 -6.91
CA PHE A 3 6.59 -8.49 -7.52
C PHE A 3 7.17 -7.24 -6.86
N TYR A 4 8.39 -7.34 -6.34
CA TYR A 4 9.01 -6.27 -5.56
C TYR A 4 10.50 -6.17 -5.89
N SER A 5 11.09 -5.02 -5.58
CA SER A 5 12.55 -4.84 -5.62
C SER A 5 13.07 -4.77 -4.19
N PRO A 6 14.08 -5.59 -3.81
CA PRO A 6 14.67 -5.53 -2.47
C PRO A 6 15.45 -4.23 -2.23
N GLN A 7 15.72 -3.44 -3.28
CA GLN A 7 16.45 -2.17 -3.19
C GLN A 7 15.57 -1.00 -2.73
N ILE A 8 14.24 -1.11 -2.90
CA ILE A 8 13.29 -0.04 -2.59
C ILE A 8 12.46 -0.49 -1.39
N LYS A 9 12.75 0.10 -0.23
CA LYS A 9 12.18 -0.32 1.05
C LYS A 9 11.44 0.80 1.76
N THR A 10 10.49 0.41 2.60
CA THR A 10 9.86 1.25 3.62
C THR A 10 10.18 0.72 5.02
N ASP A 11 10.12 1.58 6.03
CA ASP A 11 10.34 1.16 7.41
C ASP A 11 9.10 0.42 7.94
N LYS A 12 9.18 -0.91 8.02
CA LYS A 12 8.10 -1.76 8.52
C LYS A 12 7.69 -1.45 9.96
N ARG A 13 8.58 -0.85 10.77
CA ARG A 13 8.31 -0.53 12.19
C ARG A 13 7.23 0.53 12.36
N VAL A 14 7.08 1.43 11.37
CA VAL A 14 6.02 2.45 11.36
C VAL A 14 4.63 1.80 11.31
N PHE A 15 4.52 0.61 10.70
CA PHE A 15 3.27 -0.12 10.57
C PHE A 15 3.05 -1.15 11.69
N ALA A 16 4.06 -1.41 12.53
CA ALA A 16 4.01 -2.49 13.53
C ALA A 16 2.91 -2.29 14.60
N LYS A 17 2.53 -1.04 14.86
CA LYS A 17 1.45 -0.69 15.81
C LYS A 17 0.06 -0.69 15.18
N HIS A 18 -0.05 -0.94 13.88
CA HIS A 18 -1.30 -0.95 13.15
C HIS A 18 -1.60 -2.37 12.64
N SER A 19 -2.85 -2.80 12.77
CA SER A 19 -3.27 -4.12 12.31
C SER A 19 -3.67 -4.09 10.84
N PHE A 20 -2.70 -3.99 9.92
CA PHE A 20 -2.95 -4.09 8.47
C PHE A 20 -2.89 -5.53 7.92
N GLY A 21 -2.97 -6.54 8.80
CA GLY A 21 -3.11 -7.95 8.42
C GLY A 21 -2.03 -8.45 7.46
N GLU A 22 -2.44 -8.78 6.23
CA GLU A 22 -1.55 -9.31 5.18
C GLU A 22 -0.43 -8.33 4.79
N TRP A 23 -0.64 -7.01 4.96
CA TRP A 23 0.40 -6.02 4.71
C TRP A 23 1.57 -6.16 5.68
N ASN A 24 1.30 -6.32 6.99
CA ASN A 24 2.35 -6.50 7.99
C ASN A 24 3.13 -7.79 7.74
N LYS A 25 2.44 -8.88 7.38
CA LYS A 25 3.08 -10.16 7.02
C LYS A 25 3.98 -10.02 5.79
N TYR A 26 3.50 -9.31 4.77
CA TYR A 26 4.28 -9.04 3.56
C TYR A 26 5.54 -8.22 3.86
N LEU A 27 5.42 -7.14 4.63
CA LEU A 27 6.57 -6.32 5.01
C LEU A 27 7.58 -7.09 5.87
N GLU A 28 7.11 -8.00 6.73
CA GLU A 28 8.00 -8.86 7.52
C GLU A 28 8.76 -9.83 6.62
N ALA A 29 8.07 -10.53 5.71
CA ALA A 29 8.65 -11.51 4.82
C ALA A 29 9.61 -10.92 3.76
N THR A 30 9.46 -9.63 3.43
CA THR A 30 10.26 -8.97 2.38
C THR A 30 11.26 -7.96 2.93
N ASP A 31 11.41 -7.88 4.25
CA ASP A 31 12.20 -6.85 4.93
C ASP A 31 11.86 -5.42 4.44
N GLY A 32 10.56 -5.15 4.33
CA GLY A 32 10.01 -3.85 3.98
C GLY A 32 10.02 -3.49 2.50
N ALA A 33 10.27 -4.43 1.58
CA ALA A 33 10.33 -4.13 0.15
C ALA A 33 8.99 -3.65 -0.42
N LEU A 34 8.99 -2.57 -1.20
CA LEU A 34 7.78 -2.06 -1.83
C LEU A 34 7.31 -2.97 -2.97
N ALA A 35 6.03 -3.31 -2.96
CA ALA A 35 5.40 -4.03 -4.07
C ALA A 35 5.30 -3.11 -5.29
N LEU A 36 5.96 -3.49 -6.39
CA LEU A 36 5.97 -2.78 -7.65
C LEU A 36 4.87 -3.27 -8.60
N LYS A 37 4.44 -4.51 -8.42
CA LYS A 37 3.28 -5.06 -9.11
C LYS A 37 2.59 -6.06 -8.20
N TYR A 38 1.27 -6.08 -8.23
CA TYR A 38 0.50 -7.13 -7.60
C TYR A 38 -0.62 -7.63 -8.51
N ILE A 39 -0.89 -8.91 -8.40
CA ILE A 39 -1.99 -9.60 -9.07
C ILE A 39 -2.87 -10.21 -7.99
N MET A 40 -4.11 -9.73 -7.92
CA MET A 40 -5.14 -10.21 -7.00
C MET A 40 -6.22 -10.93 -7.80
N THR A 41 -6.55 -12.14 -7.37
CA THR A 41 -7.63 -12.92 -7.97
C THR A 41 -8.81 -12.96 -7.01
N ASN A 42 -9.95 -12.40 -7.43
CA ASN A 42 -11.18 -12.53 -6.68
C ASN A 42 -11.97 -13.73 -7.20
N LYS A 43 -11.80 -14.88 -6.56
CA LYS A 43 -12.48 -16.13 -6.95
C LYS A 43 -14.00 -16.05 -6.85
N LYS A 44 -14.54 -15.22 -5.95
CA LYS A 44 -15.99 -15.09 -5.73
C LYS A 44 -16.69 -14.39 -6.89
N TYR A 45 -16.03 -13.42 -7.51
CA TYR A 45 -16.60 -12.61 -8.59
C TYR A 45 -15.91 -12.82 -9.95
N GLY A 46 -14.95 -13.76 -10.01
CA GLY A 46 -14.34 -14.21 -11.26
C GLY A 46 -13.37 -13.25 -11.95
N TYR A 47 -12.87 -12.22 -11.25
CA TYR A 47 -11.97 -11.23 -11.86
C TYR A 47 -10.53 -11.33 -11.34
N ILE A 48 -9.60 -10.89 -12.19
CA ILE A 48 -8.19 -10.72 -11.86
C ILE A 48 -7.87 -9.23 -11.96
N TRP A 49 -7.44 -8.66 -10.84
CA TRP A 49 -6.92 -7.30 -10.79
C TRP A 49 -5.40 -7.34 -10.83
N THR A 50 -4.82 -6.74 -11.87
CA THR A 50 -3.38 -6.45 -11.94
C THR A 50 -3.15 -4.96 -11.72
N SER A 51 -2.26 -4.61 -10.80
CA SER A 51 -1.79 -3.24 -10.60
C SER A 51 -0.27 -3.22 -10.72
N THR A 52 0.26 -2.27 -11.50
CA THR A 52 1.69 -2.10 -11.77
C THR A 52 2.06 -0.65 -11.51
N ALA A 53 3.08 -0.43 -10.68
CA ALA A 53 3.67 0.87 -10.44
C ALA A 53 4.37 1.35 -11.71
N THR A 54 4.04 2.55 -12.16
CA THR A 54 4.64 3.19 -13.35
C THR A 54 5.79 4.13 -12.98
N GLU A 55 5.76 4.69 -11.78
CA GLU A 55 6.77 5.63 -11.28
C GLU A 55 6.88 5.51 -9.75
N ILE A 56 8.10 5.68 -9.23
CA ILE A 56 8.36 5.79 -7.79
C ILE A 56 9.18 7.04 -7.56
N SER A 57 8.63 7.97 -6.80
CA SER A 57 9.28 9.20 -6.41
C SER A 57 9.14 9.42 -4.91
N LYS A 58 10.14 10.09 -4.32
CA LYS A 58 10.06 10.52 -2.91
C LYS A 58 9.12 11.72 -2.83
N MET A 59 8.13 11.63 -1.96
CA MET A 59 7.19 12.71 -1.69
C MET A 59 7.24 13.08 -0.21
N LYS A 60 7.19 14.39 0.08
CA LYS A 60 7.04 14.89 1.45
C LYS A 60 5.57 15.22 1.66
N PHE A 61 4.95 14.55 2.62
CA PHE A 61 3.59 14.87 3.03
C PHE A 61 3.56 15.99 4.07
N THR A 62 2.49 16.77 4.04
CA THR A 62 2.13 17.82 4.98
C THR A 62 0.72 17.57 5.51
N SER A 63 0.34 18.20 6.61
CA SER A 63 -1.01 18.03 7.18
C SER A 63 -2.12 18.44 6.21
N LYS A 64 -1.83 19.35 5.27
CA LYS A 64 -2.78 19.79 4.24
C LYS A 64 -3.11 18.70 3.22
N ASP A 65 -2.22 17.73 3.02
CA ASP A 65 -2.47 16.62 2.08
C ASP A 65 -3.52 15.64 2.62
N PHE A 66 -3.88 15.75 3.90
CA PHE A 66 -4.87 14.92 4.59
C PHE A 66 -6.13 15.69 5.00
N SER A 67 -6.30 16.94 4.56
CA SER A 67 -7.53 17.69 4.84
C SER A 67 -8.64 17.32 3.86
N PHE A 68 -9.85 17.11 4.39
CA PHE A 68 -11.03 16.92 3.55
C PHE A 68 -11.37 18.20 2.77
N PRO A 69 -11.92 18.09 1.54
CA PRO A 69 -12.53 19.22 0.86
C PRO A 69 -13.69 19.80 1.69
N GLU A 70 -13.85 21.12 1.69
CA GLU A 70 -14.81 21.85 2.54
C GLU A 70 -16.28 21.40 2.39
N ASN A 71 -16.62 20.78 1.26
CA ASN A 71 -17.99 20.39 0.92
C ASN A 71 -18.31 18.90 1.15
N VAL A 72 -17.45 18.15 1.85
CA VAL A 72 -17.69 16.72 2.10
C VAL A 72 -18.48 16.52 3.39
N GLN A 73 -19.73 16.04 3.26
CA GLN A 73 -20.47 15.51 4.40
C GLN A 73 -19.95 14.11 4.74
N VAL A 74 -19.23 14.00 5.84
CA VAL A 74 -18.86 12.69 6.42
C VAL A 74 -20.11 12.15 7.13
N LYS A 75 -20.62 11.01 6.67
CA LYS A 75 -21.62 10.25 7.44
C LYS A 75 -20.87 9.38 8.45
N GLU A 76 -21.17 9.59 9.73
CA GLU A 76 -20.78 8.69 10.82
C GLU A 76 -21.52 7.34 10.75
#